data_AF-A0A239F495-F1
#
_entry.id   AF-A0A239F495-F1
#
_cell.length_a   1.000
_cell.length_b   1.000
_cell.length_c   1.000
_cell.angle_alpha   90.00
_cell.angle_beta   90.00
_cell.angle_gamma   90.00
#
_symmetry.space_group_name_H-M   'P 1'
#
loop_
_entity.id
_entity.type
_entity.pdbx_description
1 polymer ?
#
loop_
_entity_poly.entity_id
_entity_poly.type
_entity_poly.pdbx_seq_one_letter_code
_entity_poly.pdbx_strand_id
1 'polypeptide(L)'
;MFRVDPAALRIYATHLAGLQQAAQRAKEYVNKHGTLDIHSQGLIAKAMGFHDDYVRDLNATLDHLSALLAASGGALTKSAGNYERTDMKAAAAIDAALPPTPRAVPSRD
;
A
#
# COMPACT_ATOMS: atom_id res chain seq x y z
N MET A 1 -15.94 17.45 13.45
CA MET A 1 -15.30 17.95 12.20
C MET A 1 -14.34 16.88 11.73
N PHE A 2 -14.51 16.35 10.51
CA PHE A 2 -13.56 15.39 9.93
C PHE A 2 -12.33 16.16 9.44
N ARG A 3 -11.13 15.79 9.91
CA ARG A 3 -9.85 16.34 9.44
C ARG A 3 -9.02 15.17 8.93
N VAL A 4 -8.53 15.31 7.70
CA VAL A 4 -7.64 14.31 7.09
C VAL A 4 -6.22 14.84 7.16
N ASP A 5 -5.29 13.98 7.58
CA ASP A 5 -3.86 14.25 7.53
C ASP A 5 -3.24 13.50 6.34
N PRO A 6 -2.82 14.21 5.26
CA PRO A 6 -2.18 13.58 4.11
C PRO A 6 -0.90 12.83 4.47
N ALA A 7 -0.15 13.29 5.49
CA ALA A 7 1.07 12.61 5.92
C ALA A 7 0.74 11.25 6.52
N ALA A 8 -0.29 11.17 7.38
CA ALA A 8 -0.76 9.90 7.92
C ALA A 8 -1.22 8.92 6.83
N LEU A 9 -1.90 9.39 5.79
CA LEU A 9 -2.29 8.56 4.64
C LEU A 9 -1.07 8.00 3.88
N ARG A 10 -0.02 8.80 3.70
CA ARG A 10 1.24 8.36 3.07
C ARG A 10 1.98 7.34 3.93
N ILE A 11 2.06 7.56 5.24
CA ILE A 11 2.66 6.61 6.18
C ILE A 11 1.93 5.27 6.10
N TYR A 12 0.59 5.29 6.13
CA TYR A 12 -0.19 4.07 6.03
C TYR A 12 -0.02 3.36 4.68
N ALA A 13 0.05 4.10 3.56
CA ALA A 13 0.38 3.53 2.26
C ALA A 13 1.73 2.79 2.26
N THR A 14 2.76 3.34 2.93
CA THR A 14 4.06 2.68 3.11
C THR A 14 3.94 1.37 3.91
N HIS A 15 3.12 1.36 4.97
CA HIS A 15 2.85 0.12 5.71
C HIS A 15 2.21 -0.95 4.83
N LEU A 16 1.24 -0.57 3.98
CA LEU A 16 0.62 -1.51 3.04
C LEU A 16 1.62 -2.06 2.01
N ALA A 17 2.56 -1.25 1.53
CA ALA A 17 3.64 -1.71 0.67
C ALA A 17 4.55 -2.73 1.39
N GLY A 18 4.83 -2.52 2.68
CA GLY A 18 5.55 -3.51 3.50
C GLY A 18 4.81 -4.84 3.61
N LEU A 19 3.49 -4.80 3.82
CA LEU A 19 2.64 -6.00 3.87
C LEU A 19 2.54 -6.71 2.51
N GLN A 20 2.51 -5.94 1.41
CA GLN A 20 2.52 -6.50 0.06
C GLN A 20 3.81 -7.31 -0.18
N GLN A 21 4.96 -6.77 0.22
CA GLN A 21 6.24 -7.50 0.16
C GLN A 21 6.23 -8.75 1.03
N ALA A 22 5.63 -8.68 2.23
CA ALA A 22 5.49 -9.84 3.10
C ALA A 22 4.65 -10.96 2.45
N ALA A 23 3.53 -10.61 1.78
CA ALA A 23 2.71 -11.57 1.05
C ALA A 23 3.49 -12.24 -0.10
N GLN A 24 4.29 -11.47 -0.85
CA GLN A 24 5.15 -12.01 -1.91
C GLN A 24 6.21 -12.97 -1.36
N ARG A 25 6.87 -12.61 -0.25
CA ARG A 25 7.85 -13.49 0.41
C ARG A 25 7.22 -14.76 0.96
N ALA A 26 6.00 -14.69 1.49
CA ALA A 26 5.26 -15.87 1.92
C ALA A 26 5.00 -16.83 0.75
N LYS A 27 4.62 -16.29 -0.42
CA LYS A 27 4.42 -17.08 -1.64
C LYS A 27 5.73 -17.74 -2.10
N GLU A 28 6.83 -17.00 -2.11
CA GLU A 28 8.15 -17.53 -2.44
C GLU A 28 8.56 -18.66 -1.48
N TYR A 29 8.31 -18.48 -0.18
CA TYR A 29 8.59 -19.49 0.82
C TYR A 29 7.78 -20.77 0.59
N VAL A 30 6.47 -20.65 0.36
CA VAL A 30 5.58 -21.79 0.05
C VAL A 30 6.05 -22.50 -1.20
N ASN A 31 6.39 -21.79 -2.28
CA ASN A 31 6.87 -22.41 -3.50
C ASN A 31 8.21 -23.14 -3.31
N LYS A 32 9.09 -22.59 -2.47
CA LYS A 32 10.41 -23.17 -2.21
C LYS A 32 10.35 -24.39 -1.28
N HIS A 33 9.49 -24.36 -0.27
CA HIS A 33 9.50 -25.34 0.83
C HIS A 33 8.25 -26.23 0.87
N GLY A 34 7.20 -25.85 0.16
CA GLY A 34 5.94 -26.56 0.11
C GLY A 34 5.86 -27.61 -0.98
N THR A 35 6.94 -27.96 -1.68
CA THR A 35 6.88 -29.06 -2.67
C THR A 35 7.17 -30.38 -1.95
N LEU A 36 6.26 -31.35 -2.05
CA LEU A 36 6.47 -32.71 -1.56
C LEU A 36 6.97 -33.59 -2.72
N ASP A 37 7.94 -34.48 -2.46
CA ASP A 37 8.51 -35.35 -3.51
C ASP A 37 7.65 -36.60 -3.75
N ILE A 38 7.53 -36.99 -5.03
CA ILE A 38 6.46 -37.82 -5.62
C ILE A 38 6.65 -39.34 -5.43
N HIS A 39 7.72 -39.78 -4.77
CA HIS A 39 8.16 -41.17 -4.82
C HIS A 39 7.30 -42.22 -4.07
N SER A 40 6.05 -41.93 -3.70
CA SER A 40 5.19 -42.87 -2.98
C SER A 40 3.85 -43.16 -3.67
N GLN A 41 3.71 -44.37 -4.19
CA GLN A 41 2.46 -44.90 -4.75
C GLN A 41 1.44 -45.18 -3.63
N GLY A 42 0.14 -45.00 -3.93
CA GLY A 42 -0.97 -45.33 -3.01
C GLY A 42 -1.69 -44.12 -2.42
N LEU A 43 -2.21 -44.25 -1.19
CA LEU A 43 -2.91 -43.18 -0.44
C LEU A 43 -2.15 -41.83 -0.41
N ILE A 44 -0.81 -41.88 -0.47
CA ILE A 44 0.04 -40.71 -0.52
C ILE A 44 -0.13 -39.94 -1.84
N ALA A 45 -0.25 -40.61 -2.99
CA ALA A 45 -0.52 -39.94 -4.27
C ALA A 45 -1.85 -39.17 -4.27
N LYS A 46 -2.88 -39.68 -3.56
CA LYS A 46 -4.16 -38.96 -3.41
C LYS A 46 -4.00 -37.73 -2.49
N ALA A 47 -3.25 -37.86 -1.39
CA ALA A 47 -2.92 -36.74 -0.50
C ALA A 47 -2.08 -35.67 -1.21
N MET A 48 -1.20 -36.06 -2.13
CA MET A 48 -0.40 -35.15 -2.96
C MET A 48 -1.27 -34.29 -3.88
N GLY A 49 -2.31 -34.87 -4.51
CA GLY A 49 -3.25 -34.08 -5.31
C GLY A 49 -3.94 -32.97 -4.50
N PHE A 50 -4.39 -33.29 -3.27
CA PHE A 50 -4.96 -32.28 -2.37
C PHE A 50 -3.94 -31.22 -1.94
N HIS A 51 -2.67 -31.63 -1.78
CA HIS A 51 -1.59 -30.72 -1.42
C HIS A 51 -1.26 -29.75 -2.55
N ASP A 52 -1.19 -30.22 -3.80
CA ASP A 52 -0.98 -29.38 -4.97
C ASP A 52 -2.13 -28.38 -5.17
N ASP A 53 -3.37 -28.85 -5.00
CA ASP A 53 -4.56 -27.99 -5.01
C ASP A 53 -4.50 -26.92 -3.92
N TYR A 54 -4.14 -27.32 -2.69
CA TYR A 54 -3.97 -26.40 -1.58
C TYR A 54 -2.88 -25.34 -1.84
N VAL A 55 -1.70 -25.75 -2.32
CA VAL A 55 -0.60 -24.83 -2.64
C VAL A 55 -1.01 -23.86 -3.75
N ARG A 56 -1.75 -24.33 -4.75
CA ARG A 56 -2.31 -23.48 -5.81
C ARG A 56 -3.28 -22.43 -5.25
N ASP A 57 -4.23 -22.83 -4.41
CA ASP A 57 -5.22 -21.92 -3.82
C ASP A 57 -4.56 -20.92 -2.85
N LEU A 58 -3.56 -21.37 -2.09
CA LEU A 58 -2.75 -20.51 -1.23
C LEU A 58 -2.00 -19.46 -2.04
N ASN A 59 -1.36 -19.87 -3.14
CA ASN A 59 -0.66 -18.96 -4.05
C ASN A 59 -1.62 -17.92 -4.65
N ALA A 60 -2.79 -18.33 -5.10
CA ALA A 60 -3.81 -17.42 -5.63
C ALA A 60 -4.29 -16.42 -4.57
N THR A 61 -4.48 -16.88 -3.34
CA THR A 61 -4.85 -16.03 -2.21
C THR A 61 -3.77 -14.98 -1.89
N LEU A 62 -2.50 -15.39 -1.88
CA LEU A 62 -1.37 -14.49 -1.64
C LEU A 62 -1.19 -13.46 -2.77
N ASP A 63 -1.41 -13.86 -4.02
CA ASP A 63 -1.41 -12.93 -5.16
C ASP A 63 -2.54 -11.91 -5.03
N HIS A 64 -3.76 -12.36 -4.69
CA HIS A 64 -4.89 -11.48 -4.49
C HIS A 64 -4.66 -10.50 -3.33
N LEU A 65 -4.11 -10.98 -2.21
CA LEU A 65 -3.75 -10.12 -1.08
C LEU A 65 -2.70 -9.08 -1.48
N SER A 66 -1.66 -9.48 -2.20
CA SER A 66 -0.62 -8.57 -2.71
C SER A 66 -1.22 -7.48 -3.60
N ALA A 67 -2.09 -7.85 -4.55
CA ALA A 67 -2.76 -6.90 -5.43
C ALA A 67 -3.68 -5.93 -4.66
N LEU A 68 -4.44 -6.44 -3.69
CA LEU A 68 -5.33 -5.62 -2.86
C LEU A 68 -4.56 -4.59 -2.02
N LEU A 69 -3.45 -5.01 -1.41
CA LEU A 69 -2.57 -4.12 -0.63
C LEU A 69 -1.95 -3.03 -1.52
N ALA A 70 -1.47 -3.39 -2.71
CA ALA A 70 -0.92 -2.43 -3.67
C ALA A 70 -1.98 -1.43 -4.15
N ALA A 71 -3.18 -1.89 -4.50
CA ALA A 71 -4.28 -1.03 -4.92
C ALA A 71 -4.72 -0.07 -3.80
N SER A 72 -4.80 -0.58 -2.56
CA SER A 72 -5.18 0.21 -1.39
C SER A 72 -4.12 1.28 -1.06
N GLY A 73 -2.84 0.91 -1.12
CA GLY A 73 -1.72 1.86 -0.96
C GLY A 73 -1.77 2.97 -2.02
N GLY A 74 -1.96 2.60 -3.29
CA GLY A 74 -2.09 3.56 -4.39
C GLY A 74 -3.28 4.52 -4.21
N ALA A 75 -4.43 4.01 -3.75
CA ALA A 75 -5.60 4.83 -3.45
C ALA A 75 -5.34 5.85 -2.33
N LEU A 76 -4.64 5.44 -1.26
CA LEU A 76 -4.26 6.33 -0.16
C LEU A 76 -3.29 7.42 -0.61
N THR A 77 -2.26 7.07 -1.40
CA THR A 77 -1.33 8.04 -1.99
C THR A 77 -2.06 9.05 -2.88
N LYS A 78 -3.00 8.58 -3.71
CA LYS A 78 -3.81 9.46 -4.56
C LYS A 78 -4.69 10.40 -3.74
N SER A 79 -5.33 9.89 -2.69
CA SER A 79 -6.14 10.70 -1.78
C SER A 79 -5.30 11.75 -1.06
N ALA A 80 -4.13 11.39 -0.54
CA ALA A 80 -3.21 12.35 0.09
C ALA A 80 -2.85 13.50 -0.87
N GLY A 81 -2.47 13.18 -2.10
CA GLY A 81 -2.14 14.19 -3.11
C GLY A 81 -3.35 15.07 -3.52
N ASN A 82 -4.57 14.56 -3.42
CA ASN A 82 -5.77 15.37 -3.65
C ASN A 82 -6.04 16.36 -2.52
N TYR A 83 -5.84 15.96 -1.26
CA TYR A 83 -5.94 16.87 -0.12
C TYR A 83 -4.87 17.95 -0.17
N GLU A 84 -3.60 17.59 -0.36
CA GLU A 84 -2.48 18.55 -0.49
C GLU A 84 -2.76 19.59 -1.58
N ARG A 85 -3.23 19.15 -2.76
CA ARG A 85 -3.57 20.06 -3.86
C ARG A 85 -4.73 20.99 -3.52
N THR A 86 -5.72 20.50 -2.79
CA THR A 86 -6.89 21.29 -2.40
C THR A 86 -6.50 22.33 -1.36
N ASP A 87 -5.71 21.94 -0.36
CA ASP A 87 -5.20 22.83 0.68
C ASP A 87 -4.31 23.93 0.09
N MET A 88 -3.42 23.58 -0.85
CA MET A 88 -2.60 24.58 -1.57
C MET A 88 -3.45 25.57 -2.37
N LYS A 89 -4.51 25.10 -3.05
CA LYS A 89 -5.42 25.99 -3.80
C LYS A 89 -6.18 26.93 -2.87
N ALA A 90 -6.63 26.42 -1.72
CA ALA A 90 -7.30 27.23 -0.71
C ALA A 90 -6.36 28.30 -0.13
N ALA A 91 -5.12 27.91 0.22
CA ALA A 91 -4.10 28.85 0.68
C ALA A 91 -3.80 29.95 -0.35
N ALA A 92 -3.60 29.58 -1.62
CA ALA A 92 -3.37 30.53 -2.70
C ALA A 92 -4.55 31.50 -2.92
N ALA A 93 -5.79 31.02 -2.77
CA ALA A 93 -6.98 31.87 -2.86
C ALA A 93 -7.07 32.87 -1.69
N ILE A 94 -6.69 32.44 -0.48
CA ILE A 94 -6.63 33.31 0.70
C ILE A 94 -5.54 34.38 0.51
N ASP A 95 -4.34 33.97 0.08
CA ASP A 95 -3.23 34.90 -0.19
C ASP A 95 -3.60 35.93 -1.26
N ALA A 96 -4.35 35.54 -2.29
CA ALA A 96 -4.84 36.44 -3.34
C ALA A 96 -5.94 37.40 -2.86
N ALA A 97 -6.69 37.03 -1.82
CA ALA A 97 -7.75 37.86 -1.24
C ALA A 97 -7.23 38.84 -0.18
N LEU A 98 -6.00 38.66 0.32
CA LEU A 98 -5.39 39.55 1.29
C LEU A 98 -4.92 40.85 0.60
N PRO A 99 -5.22 42.03 1.17
CA PRO A 99 -4.73 43.29 0.63
C PRO A 99 -3.19 43.34 0.72
N PRO A 100 -2.50 44.01 -0.22
CA PRO A 100 -1.05 44.14 -0.18
C PRO A 100 -0.63 44.87 1.11
N THR A 101 -0.01 44.13 2.04
CA THR A 101 0.58 44.72 3.24
C THR A 101 1.93 45.34 2.88
N PRO A 102 2.20 46.61 3.25
CA PRO A 102 3.53 47.19 3.10
C PRO A 102 4.55 46.34 3.88
N ARG A 103 5.57 45.79 3.22
CA ARG A 103 6.71 45.20 3.93
C ARG A 103 7.40 46.31 4.71
N ALA A 104 7.54 46.13 6.02
CA ALA A 104 8.35 46.99 6.85
C ALA A 104 9.78 47.00 6.29
N VAL A 105 10.20 48.14 5.75
CA VAL A 105 11.59 48.38 5.39
C VAL A 105 12.39 48.41 6.70
N PRO A 106 13.42 47.57 6.87
CA PRO A 106 14.23 47.64 8.08
C PRO A 106 14.95 48.98 8.12
N SER A 107 14.67 49.78 9.14
CA SER A 107 15.43 51.00 9.42
C SER A 107 16.86 50.59 9.77
N ARG A 108 17.81 51.01 8.93
CA ARG A 108 19.24 51.03 9.27
C ARG A 108 19.49 52.30 10.07
N ASP A 109 19.70 52.14 11.37
CA ASP A 109 20.44 53.09 12.20
C ASP A 109 21.91 52.63 12.31
#